data_AF-A0A0W1SV99-F1
#
_entry.id   AF-A0A0W1SV99-F1
#
_cell.length_a   1.000
_cell.length_b   1.000
_cell.length_c   1.000
_cell.angle_alpha   90.00
_cell.angle_beta   90.00
_cell.angle_gamma   90.00
#
_symmetry.space_group_name_H-M   'P 1'
#
loop_
_entity.id
_entity.type
_entity.pdbx_description
1 polymer ?
#
loop_
_entity_poly.entity_id
_entity_poly.type
_entity_poly.pdbx_seq_one_letter_code
_entity_poly.pdbx_strand_id
1 'polypeptide(L)'
;MNETTYRQRFGENRTPIQQLANGTDITFTRPPATAATWTRNDFRDLNAGNAQTSVYPEHASLEDGVLIDDAHATLFAVHPSTRGHLEAGETPLYVAPNGSLRGFVDYRVRVPNGSQSISSSVTWSLVDDEITEVRLKSGEEVIARSGGSHTPELEYQLDETWSTTLTLEADIEVRLKKTTETSIGNLTETAVTYPTEAITVSDSVDIEVYNLRAYSYYAAYPDGDTGVAIFQSRPWQGYTLTEDGGSTVRGVWRFYTARDPRWDTLVRATEANETEIQSDALPVYVHAYPSRIGPRAQPIRNGPTILDSWGRERTSPLPTIPDTVSVEVVEQSYTPTYGLAVRTDEVDRDALRVSGIVRGVNATPVVSDV
;
A
#
# COMPACT_ATOMS: atom_id res chain seq x y z
N MET A 1 11.18 6.30 -23.20
CA MET A 1 12.12 7.24 -23.92
C MET A 1 12.41 6.70 -25.32
N ASN A 2 12.25 7.48 -26.40
CA ASN A 2 12.49 7.02 -27.78
C ASN A 2 14.01 6.91 -28.13
N GLU A 3 14.34 6.24 -29.23
CA GLU A 3 15.74 5.95 -29.62
C GLU A 3 16.56 7.21 -29.88
N THR A 4 15.94 8.23 -30.47
CA THR A 4 16.58 9.52 -30.78
C THR A 4 17.00 10.24 -29.51
N THR A 5 16.14 10.27 -28.48
CA THR A 5 16.43 10.88 -27.17
C THR A 5 17.47 10.09 -26.38
N TYR A 6 17.48 8.76 -26.49
CA TYR A 6 18.50 7.93 -25.83
C TYR A 6 19.89 8.15 -26.43
N ARG A 7 19.99 8.13 -27.76
CA ARG A 7 21.24 8.36 -28.48
C ARG A 7 21.80 9.75 -28.20
N GLN A 8 20.93 10.77 -28.07
CA GLN A 8 21.33 12.11 -27.65
C GLN A 8 21.87 12.17 -26.21
N ARG A 9 21.33 11.35 -25.30
CA ARG A 9 21.69 11.37 -23.88
C ARG A 9 22.91 10.50 -23.55
N PHE A 10 23.11 9.39 -24.26
CA PHE A 10 24.13 8.38 -23.92
C PHE A 10 25.15 8.11 -25.05
N GLY A 11 25.02 8.74 -26.22
CA GLY A 11 26.00 8.64 -27.30
C GLY A 11 26.03 7.30 -28.05
N GLU A 12 25.20 6.34 -27.65
CA GLU A 12 25.16 4.99 -28.21
C GLU A 12 23.74 4.60 -28.64
N ASN A 13 23.64 3.68 -29.61
CA ASN A 13 22.37 3.04 -29.93
C ASN A 13 22.03 2.04 -28.82
N ARG A 14 20.75 1.88 -28.51
CA ARG A 14 20.34 0.85 -27.55
C ARG A 14 20.65 -0.53 -28.09
N THR A 15 21.15 -1.38 -27.21
CA THR A 15 21.17 -2.82 -27.46
C THR A 15 19.73 -3.36 -27.53
N PRO A 16 19.46 -4.44 -28.27
CA PRO A 16 18.13 -5.05 -28.34
C PRO A 16 17.54 -5.40 -26.95
N ILE A 17 18.40 -5.75 -25.98
CA ILE A 17 17.97 -6.02 -24.61
C ILE A 17 17.64 -4.75 -23.83
N GLN A 18 18.29 -3.61 -24.10
CA GLN A 18 17.91 -2.30 -23.56
C GLN A 18 16.64 -1.73 -24.22
N GLN A 19 16.36 -2.10 -25.47
CA GLN A 19 15.08 -1.80 -26.12
C GLN A 19 13.96 -2.64 -25.53
N LEU A 20 14.19 -3.94 -25.29
CA LEU A 20 13.24 -4.82 -24.61
C LEU A 20 13.01 -4.39 -23.15
N ALA A 21 14.05 -4.06 -22.40
CA ALA A 21 13.95 -3.58 -21.02
C ALA A 21 13.28 -2.20 -20.89
N ASN A 22 13.24 -1.39 -21.96
CA ASN A 22 12.44 -0.16 -22.02
C ASN A 22 11.03 -0.37 -22.59
N GLY A 23 10.77 -1.53 -23.19
CA GLY A 23 9.54 -1.85 -23.91
C GLY A 23 8.62 -2.81 -23.17
N THR A 24 9.09 -3.47 -22.10
CA THR A 24 8.28 -4.37 -21.27
C THR A 24 8.75 -4.31 -19.82
N ASP A 25 7.81 -4.11 -18.90
CA ASP A 25 8.09 -4.20 -17.47
C ASP A 25 8.32 -5.65 -17.02
N ILE A 26 9.02 -5.81 -15.89
CA ILE A 26 9.22 -7.12 -15.28
C ILE A 26 7.89 -7.60 -14.69
N THR A 27 7.39 -8.72 -15.22
CA THR A 27 6.16 -9.35 -14.74
C THR A 27 6.45 -10.63 -13.97
N PHE A 28 5.70 -10.87 -12.90
CA PHE A 28 5.85 -12.01 -12.02
C PHE A 28 4.68 -12.98 -12.19
N THR A 29 4.95 -14.25 -11.91
CA THR A 29 3.94 -15.33 -11.92
C THR A 29 3.26 -15.53 -10.57
N ARG A 30 3.79 -14.89 -9.52
CA ARG A 30 3.30 -14.86 -8.14
C ARG A 30 3.52 -13.46 -7.56
N PRO A 31 2.76 -13.03 -6.54
CA PRO A 31 2.95 -11.74 -5.89
C PRO A 31 4.37 -11.64 -5.31
N PRO A 32 5.23 -10.72 -5.79
CA PRO A 32 6.62 -10.65 -5.36
C PRO A 32 6.75 -10.03 -3.96
N ALA A 33 7.80 -10.42 -3.23
CA ALA A 33 8.15 -9.82 -1.94
C ALA A 33 8.81 -8.44 -2.05
N THR A 34 9.24 -8.07 -3.26
CA THR A 34 10.07 -6.90 -3.53
C THR A 34 9.38 -5.60 -3.16
N ALA A 35 8.07 -5.47 -3.42
CA ALA A 35 7.28 -4.28 -3.10
C ALA A 35 7.33 -3.93 -1.59
N ALA A 36 6.99 -4.89 -0.73
CA ALA A 36 7.04 -4.70 0.73
C ALA A 36 8.48 -4.49 1.25
N THR A 37 9.46 -5.18 0.65
CA THR A 37 10.87 -5.04 1.03
C THR A 37 11.41 -3.65 0.70
N TRP A 38 11.12 -3.16 -0.50
CA TRP A 38 11.50 -1.82 -0.97
C TRP A 38 10.86 -0.76 -0.10
N THR A 39 9.52 -0.79 0.02
CA THR A 39 8.74 0.15 0.83
C THR A 39 9.26 0.25 2.27
N ARG A 40 9.59 -0.88 2.90
CA ARG A 40 10.13 -0.89 4.27
C ARG A 40 11.49 -0.22 4.38
N ASN A 41 12.35 -0.36 3.37
CA ASN A 41 13.67 0.26 3.38
C ASN A 41 13.53 1.77 3.15
N ASP A 42 12.81 2.17 2.10
CA ASP A 42 12.54 3.57 1.76
C ASP A 42 11.83 4.32 2.89
N PHE A 43 10.93 3.66 3.64
CA PHE A 43 10.27 4.27 4.78
C PHE A 43 11.25 4.74 5.87
N ARG A 44 12.43 4.12 5.98
CA ARG A 44 13.47 4.53 6.95
C ARG A 44 14.21 5.78 6.51
N ASP A 45 14.12 6.12 5.23
CA ASP A 45 14.74 7.31 4.65
C ASP A 45 13.78 8.51 4.70
N LEU A 46 12.51 8.30 5.09
CA LEU A 46 11.54 9.36 5.31
C LEU A 46 11.86 10.10 6.61
N ASN A 47 12.15 11.39 6.49
CA ASN A 47 12.50 12.24 7.61
C ASN A 47 11.46 13.35 7.77
N ALA A 48 10.88 13.42 8.97
CA ALA A 48 10.07 14.57 9.39
C ALA A 48 10.93 15.84 9.52
N GLY A 49 10.25 16.97 9.61
CA GLY A 49 10.84 18.23 9.95
C GLY A 49 11.15 18.34 11.45
N ASN A 50 10.89 19.51 12.02
CA ASN A 50 11.12 19.85 13.41
C ASN A 50 10.09 20.90 13.86
N ALA A 51 10.17 21.38 15.10
CA ALA A 51 9.23 22.38 15.62
C ALA A 51 9.05 23.66 14.78
N GLN A 52 9.92 23.98 13.82
CA GLN A 52 9.81 25.15 12.92
C GLN A 52 9.62 24.78 11.45
N THR A 53 9.57 23.49 11.12
CA THR A 53 9.50 23.02 9.74
C THR A 53 8.66 21.76 9.67
N SER A 54 7.65 21.73 8.82
CA SER A 54 6.89 20.52 8.51
C SER A 54 7.31 19.97 7.15
N VAL A 55 7.12 18.67 6.94
CA VAL A 55 7.32 17.98 5.68
C VAL A 55 6.09 17.12 5.40
N TYR A 56 5.48 17.26 4.23
CA TYR A 56 4.28 16.49 3.86
C TYR A 56 4.23 16.22 2.35
N PRO A 57 3.61 15.12 1.89
CA PRO A 57 3.35 14.95 0.46
C PRO A 57 2.24 15.90 0.00
N GLU A 58 2.22 16.29 -1.28
CA GLU A 58 1.26 17.27 -1.83
C GLU A 58 -0.22 16.89 -1.63
N HIS A 59 -0.51 15.60 -1.45
CA HIS A 59 -1.86 15.10 -1.26
C HIS A 59 -2.27 14.96 0.22
N ALA A 60 -1.41 15.38 1.16
CA ALA A 60 -1.74 15.36 2.58
C ALA A 60 -2.90 16.31 2.89
N SER A 61 -3.81 15.86 3.75
CA SER A 61 -4.83 16.71 4.36
C SER A 61 -4.22 17.42 5.56
N LEU A 62 -3.99 18.72 5.44
CA LEU A 62 -3.40 19.54 6.49
C LEU A 62 -4.47 20.18 7.38
N GLU A 63 -4.20 20.26 8.67
CA GLU A 63 -4.99 21.01 9.63
C GLU A 63 -4.13 22.03 10.39
N ASP A 64 -4.66 23.24 10.53
CA ASP A 64 -4.03 24.33 11.28
C ASP A 64 -4.83 24.61 12.56
N GLY A 65 -4.08 24.90 13.62
CA GLY A 65 -4.55 25.33 14.91
C GLY A 65 -4.09 26.75 15.27
N VAL A 66 -4.08 27.05 16.56
CA VAL A 66 -3.62 28.34 17.11
C VAL A 66 -2.09 28.36 17.26
N LEU A 67 -1.50 27.25 17.67
CA LEU A 67 -0.10 26.99 18.02
C LEU A 67 0.51 25.88 17.16
N ILE A 68 -0.30 25.17 16.39
CA ILE A 68 0.11 24.06 15.52
C ILE A 68 -0.26 24.44 14.09
N ASP A 69 0.67 24.27 13.15
CA ASP A 69 0.46 24.48 11.71
C ASP A 69 0.85 23.23 10.92
N ASP A 70 0.21 23.08 9.76
CA ASP A 70 0.45 22.03 8.77
C ASP A 70 0.37 20.61 9.37
N ALA A 71 -0.45 20.41 10.41
CA ALA A 71 -0.56 19.10 11.04
C ALA A 71 -1.20 18.10 10.09
N HIS A 72 -0.60 16.94 9.94
CA HIS A 72 -1.16 15.88 9.12
C HIS A 72 -0.79 14.49 9.64
N ALA A 73 -1.62 13.52 9.32
CA ALA A 73 -1.26 12.11 9.28
C ALA A 73 -1.53 11.63 7.87
N THR A 74 -0.58 10.95 7.23
CA THR A 74 -0.73 10.48 5.85
C THR A 74 -0.29 9.02 5.74
N LEU A 75 -1.10 8.23 5.05
CA LEU A 75 -0.84 6.82 4.81
C LEU A 75 0.32 6.65 3.82
N PHE A 76 1.43 6.07 4.29
CA PHE A 76 2.57 5.76 3.44
C PHE A 76 2.35 4.44 2.70
N ALA A 77 2.07 3.36 3.44
CA ALA A 77 1.81 2.06 2.82
C ALA A 77 1.08 1.05 3.71
N VAL A 78 0.36 0.13 3.06
CA VAL A 78 -0.22 -1.06 3.70
C VAL A 78 0.34 -2.32 3.04
N HIS A 79 0.91 -3.23 3.82
CA HIS A 79 1.52 -4.46 3.32
C HIS A 79 1.27 -5.68 4.23
N PRO A 80 1.18 -6.90 3.68
CA PRO A 80 1.16 -7.24 2.26
C PRO A 80 -0.16 -6.82 1.59
N SER A 81 -0.06 -6.19 0.42
CA SER A 81 -1.23 -5.77 -0.36
C SER A 81 -1.04 -5.97 -1.85
N THR A 82 -2.13 -5.94 -2.60
CA THR A 82 -2.15 -6.03 -4.06
C THR A 82 -3.30 -5.23 -4.64
N ARG A 83 -3.01 -4.31 -5.54
CA ARG A 83 -4.04 -3.59 -6.30
C ARG A 83 -4.49 -4.46 -7.47
N GLY A 84 -5.78 -4.81 -7.52
CA GLY A 84 -6.33 -5.66 -8.58
C GLY A 84 -6.88 -4.84 -9.73
N HIS A 85 -6.32 -4.98 -10.94
CA HIS A 85 -6.88 -4.39 -12.15
C HIS A 85 -7.93 -5.35 -12.73
N LEU A 86 -9.19 -5.19 -12.33
CA LEU A 86 -10.24 -6.17 -12.64
C LEU A 86 -11.03 -5.84 -13.89
N GLU A 87 -11.50 -4.61 -14.02
CA GLU A 87 -12.13 -4.09 -15.24
C GLU A 87 -12.02 -2.57 -15.29
N ALA A 88 -12.57 -1.94 -16.31
CA ALA A 88 -12.55 -0.48 -16.44
C ALA A 88 -13.16 0.19 -15.19
N GLY A 89 -12.34 0.95 -14.45
CA GLY A 89 -12.75 1.66 -13.24
C GLY A 89 -12.73 0.84 -11.94
N GLU A 90 -12.42 -0.46 -11.98
CA GLU A 90 -12.39 -1.32 -10.79
C GLU A 90 -10.95 -1.69 -10.40
N THR A 91 -10.43 -1.01 -9.37
CA THR A 91 -9.05 -1.21 -8.86
C THR A 91 -8.95 -1.40 -7.34
N PRO A 92 -9.63 -2.39 -6.74
CA PRO A 92 -9.60 -2.60 -5.30
C PRO A 92 -8.18 -2.86 -4.77
N LEU A 93 -7.92 -2.34 -3.57
CA LEU A 93 -6.70 -2.65 -2.81
C LEU A 93 -6.97 -3.86 -1.91
N TYR A 94 -6.51 -5.02 -2.34
CA TYR A 94 -6.55 -6.23 -1.52
C TYR A 94 -5.46 -6.21 -0.47
N VAL A 95 -5.80 -6.46 0.79
CA VAL A 95 -4.82 -6.55 1.88
C VAL A 95 -4.89 -7.92 2.56
N ALA A 96 -3.76 -8.43 3.04
CA ALA A 96 -3.78 -9.65 3.83
C ALA A 96 -4.51 -9.40 5.17
N PRO A 97 -5.20 -10.40 5.75
CA PRO A 97 -5.83 -10.27 7.07
C PRO A 97 -4.86 -9.85 8.16
N ASN A 98 -3.60 -10.29 8.06
CA ASN A 98 -2.51 -9.88 8.95
C ASN A 98 -1.48 -9.08 8.15
N GLY A 99 -1.08 -7.92 8.66
CA GLY A 99 -0.13 -7.06 7.97
C GLY A 99 0.34 -5.90 8.84
N SER A 100 0.95 -4.91 8.18
CA SER A 100 1.44 -3.68 8.79
C SER A 100 1.03 -2.48 7.94
N LEU A 101 0.65 -1.40 8.61
CA LEU A 101 0.43 -0.09 8.02
C LEU A 101 1.55 0.86 8.47
N ARG A 102 2.02 1.68 7.54
CA ARG A 102 3.04 2.71 7.75
C ARG A 102 2.40 4.07 7.52
N GLY A 103 2.62 4.97 8.46
CA GLY A 103 2.13 6.34 8.40
C GLY A 103 3.27 7.35 8.40
N PHE A 104 2.96 8.58 8.01
CA PHE A 104 3.82 9.73 8.18
C PHE A 104 3.02 10.85 8.84
N VAL A 105 3.49 11.31 9.99
CA VAL A 105 2.88 12.36 10.80
C VAL A 105 3.90 13.46 10.94
N ASP A 106 3.54 14.68 10.59
CA ASP A 106 4.39 15.85 10.78
C ASP A 106 3.55 17.10 11.01
N TYR A 107 4.20 18.13 11.56
CA TYR A 107 3.60 19.42 11.89
C TYR A 107 4.71 20.43 12.21
N ARG A 108 4.36 21.71 12.30
CA ARG A 108 5.26 22.73 12.86
C ARG A 108 4.56 23.54 13.94
N VAL A 109 5.35 24.08 14.87
CA VAL A 109 4.84 24.89 15.98
C VAL A 109 4.84 26.36 15.61
N ARG A 110 3.66 26.98 15.69
CA ARG A 110 3.48 28.42 15.60
C ARG A 110 3.73 29.05 16.97
N VAL A 111 4.92 29.61 17.15
CA VAL A 111 5.26 30.40 18.34
C VAL A 111 4.84 31.86 18.10
N PRO A 112 3.89 32.43 18.88
CA PRO A 112 3.45 33.80 18.65
C PRO A 112 4.59 34.80 18.83
N ASN A 113 4.56 35.87 18.02
CA ASN A 113 5.47 36.99 18.20
C ASN A 113 5.29 37.62 19.59
N GLY A 114 6.42 37.86 20.25
CA GLY A 114 6.44 38.65 21.47
C GLY A 114 5.97 40.09 21.21
N SER A 115 5.56 40.78 22.27
CA SER A 115 5.21 42.19 22.19
C SER A 115 5.92 42.97 23.28
N GLN A 116 6.31 44.21 22.98
CA GLN A 116 6.96 45.08 23.94
C GLN A 116 6.35 46.48 23.85
N SER A 117 6.06 47.03 25.02
CA SER A 117 5.55 48.37 25.24
C SER A 117 6.30 49.01 26.41
N ILE A 118 6.06 50.29 26.66
CA ILE A 118 6.72 51.04 27.75
C ILE A 118 6.47 50.39 29.11
N SER A 119 5.28 49.81 29.32
CA SER A 119 4.86 49.26 30.62
C SER A 119 4.67 47.75 30.62
N SER A 120 4.86 47.06 29.51
CA SER A 120 4.68 45.60 29.46
C SER A 120 5.48 44.93 28.35
N SER A 121 6.04 43.75 28.64
CA SER A 121 6.64 42.84 27.67
C SER A 121 5.96 41.46 27.73
N VAL A 122 5.78 40.82 26.58
CA VAL A 122 5.30 39.44 26.45
C VAL A 122 6.31 38.65 25.62
N THR A 123 6.79 37.55 26.18
CA THR A 123 7.69 36.61 25.50
C THR A 123 7.09 35.21 25.50
N TRP A 124 7.39 34.46 24.45
CA TRP A 124 6.94 33.09 24.23
C TRP A 124 8.15 32.19 24.03
N SER A 125 8.07 30.98 24.58
CA SER A 125 9.05 29.93 24.31
C SER A 125 8.37 28.58 24.26
N LEU A 126 8.74 27.74 23.30
CA LEU A 126 8.32 26.34 23.25
C LEU A 126 8.81 25.60 24.50
N VAL A 127 7.91 24.87 25.15
CA VAL A 127 8.22 24.02 26.29
C VAL A 127 8.30 22.58 25.84
N ASP A 128 7.31 22.14 25.08
CA ASP A 128 7.14 20.77 24.65
C ASP A 128 6.27 20.70 23.40
N ASP A 129 6.57 19.74 22.53
CA ASP A 129 5.79 19.36 21.37
C ASP A 129 5.96 17.85 21.15
N GLU A 130 4.85 17.14 21.05
CA GLU A 130 4.88 15.70 20.82
C GLU A 130 3.67 15.19 20.05
N ILE A 131 3.89 14.09 19.32
CA ILE A 131 2.81 13.21 18.90
C ILE A 131 2.53 12.32 20.12
N THR A 132 1.34 12.39 20.69
CA THR A 132 1.05 11.68 21.95
C THR A 132 0.63 10.22 21.69
N GLU A 133 -0.19 9.99 20.67
CA GLU A 133 -0.68 8.67 20.29
C GLU A 133 -0.90 8.57 18.79
N VAL A 134 -0.62 7.40 18.23
CA VAL A 134 -1.05 7.02 16.87
C VAL A 134 -1.94 5.79 16.95
N ARG A 135 -3.08 5.84 16.27
CA ARG A 135 -4.11 4.79 16.23
C ARG A 135 -4.34 4.35 14.80
N LEU A 136 -4.57 3.06 14.62
CA LEU A 136 -5.10 2.49 13.39
C LEU A 136 -6.52 1.97 13.67
N LYS A 137 -7.46 2.37 12.82
CA LYS A 137 -8.87 1.94 12.91
C LYS A 137 -9.28 1.12 11.70
N SER A 138 -10.17 0.14 11.91
CA SER A 138 -10.99 -0.50 10.86
C SER A 138 -12.42 -0.01 11.05
N GLY A 139 -12.92 0.80 10.12
CA GLY A 139 -14.15 1.56 10.33
C GLY A 139 -14.01 2.45 11.58
N GLU A 140 -14.83 2.19 12.61
CA GLU A 140 -14.79 2.93 13.88
C GLU A 140 -13.96 2.23 14.98
N GLU A 141 -13.58 0.96 14.79
CA GLU A 141 -12.87 0.18 15.80
C GLU A 141 -11.36 0.45 15.76
N VAL A 142 -10.77 0.78 16.91
CA VAL A 142 -9.30 0.88 17.04
C VAL A 142 -8.70 -0.52 17.13
N ILE A 143 -7.98 -0.93 16.08
CA ILE A 143 -7.38 -2.27 15.96
C ILE A 143 -5.90 -2.29 16.34
N ALA A 144 -5.21 -1.15 16.33
CA ALA A 144 -3.83 -1.04 16.80
C ALA A 144 -3.52 0.35 17.36
N ARG A 145 -2.54 0.42 18.25
CA ARG A 145 -2.04 1.65 18.88
C ARG A 145 -0.51 1.62 18.93
N SER A 146 0.09 2.78 18.76
CA SER A 146 1.51 3.03 18.99
C SER A 146 1.68 4.31 19.81
N GLY A 147 2.79 4.41 20.53
CA GLY A 147 3.24 5.70 21.06
C GLY A 147 3.60 6.67 19.94
N GLY A 148 3.84 7.92 20.33
CA GLY A 148 4.27 9.01 19.47
C GLY A 148 5.44 8.70 18.56
N SER A 149 5.25 8.89 17.26
CA SER A 149 6.32 8.82 16.26
C SER A 149 5.87 9.55 15.00
N HIS A 150 6.81 10.21 14.33
CA HIS A 150 6.58 10.80 13.01
C HIS A 150 6.45 9.73 11.92
N THR A 151 7.03 8.54 12.11
CA THR A 151 7.00 7.44 11.15
C THR A 151 6.45 6.18 11.82
N PRO A 152 5.16 6.17 12.22
CA PRO A 152 4.57 5.03 12.92
C PRO A 152 4.44 3.81 12.00
N GLU A 153 4.68 2.63 12.58
CA GLU A 153 4.37 1.33 11.99
C GLU A 153 3.41 0.61 12.93
N LEU A 154 2.23 0.25 12.43
CA LEU A 154 1.20 -0.44 13.20
C LEU A 154 0.93 -1.80 12.55
N GLU A 155 1.22 -2.88 13.29
CA GLU A 155 0.76 -4.21 12.93
C GLU A 155 -0.74 -4.32 13.17
N TYR A 156 -1.44 -5.03 12.28
CA TYR A 156 -2.87 -5.23 12.37
C TYR A 156 -3.25 -6.69 12.13
N GLN A 157 -4.41 -7.04 12.68
CA GLN A 157 -5.14 -8.27 12.38
C GLN A 157 -6.60 -7.88 12.08
N LEU A 158 -7.11 -8.31 10.93
CA LEU A 158 -8.46 -8.03 10.46
C LEU A 158 -9.26 -9.33 10.46
N ASP A 159 -10.34 -9.34 11.23
CA ASP A 159 -11.28 -10.45 11.30
C ASP A 159 -12.41 -10.32 10.25
N GLU A 160 -12.56 -9.12 9.67
CA GLU A 160 -13.60 -8.82 8.70
C GLU A 160 -13.41 -9.57 7.38
N THR A 161 -14.50 -10.08 6.81
CA THR A 161 -14.46 -10.90 5.59
C THR A 161 -14.76 -10.11 4.31
N TRP A 162 -14.74 -8.77 4.36
CA TRP A 162 -15.21 -7.90 3.27
C TRP A 162 -14.41 -6.59 3.13
N SER A 163 -15.01 -5.60 2.45
CA SER A 163 -14.50 -4.25 2.29
C SER A 163 -14.61 -3.46 3.59
N THR A 164 -13.57 -2.72 3.94
CA THR A 164 -13.56 -1.79 5.08
C THR A 164 -12.64 -0.62 4.78
N THR A 165 -12.62 0.36 5.67
CA THR A 165 -11.74 1.52 5.57
C THR A 165 -10.72 1.47 6.70
N LEU A 166 -9.44 1.51 6.35
CA LEU A 166 -8.36 1.68 7.32
C LEU A 166 -8.12 3.17 7.51
N THR A 167 -8.13 3.64 8.77
CA THR A 167 -7.88 5.04 9.12
C THR A 167 -6.70 5.14 10.06
N LEU A 168 -5.65 5.85 9.63
CA LEU A 168 -4.55 6.28 10.47
C LEU A 168 -4.95 7.59 11.15
N GLU A 169 -4.83 7.64 12.48
CA GLU A 169 -5.15 8.84 13.27
C GLU A 169 -4.00 9.13 14.22
N ALA A 170 -3.64 10.40 14.38
CA ALA A 170 -2.58 10.85 15.29
C ALA A 170 -3.03 12.05 16.10
N ASP A 171 -2.70 12.04 17.39
CA ASP A 171 -2.90 13.17 18.29
C ASP A 171 -1.57 13.92 18.48
N ILE A 172 -1.60 15.23 18.26
CA ILE A 172 -0.45 16.13 18.41
C ILE A 172 -0.77 17.10 19.53
N GLU A 173 0.17 17.27 20.48
CA GLU A 173 0.05 18.23 21.58
C GLU A 173 1.25 19.18 21.59
N VAL A 174 0.97 20.47 21.77
CA VAL A 174 2.00 21.52 21.89
C VAL A 174 1.76 22.33 23.15
N ARG A 175 2.84 22.64 23.85
CA ARG A 175 2.85 23.49 25.04
C ARG A 175 3.85 24.62 24.92
N LEU A 176 3.36 25.85 25.03
CA LEU A 176 4.19 27.04 25.11
C LEU A 176 4.25 27.58 26.53
N LYS A 177 5.32 28.31 26.85
CA LYS A 177 5.43 29.17 28.03
C LYS A 177 5.27 30.61 27.60
N LYS A 178 4.30 31.30 28.19
CA LYS A 178 4.10 32.74 28.04
C LYS A 178 4.60 33.44 29.30
N THR A 179 5.53 34.38 29.14
CA THR A 179 5.99 35.24 30.23
C THR A 179 5.56 36.66 29.94
N THR A 180 4.77 37.26 30.84
CA THR A 180 4.34 38.65 30.76
C THR A 180 4.97 39.43 31.89
N GLU A 181 5.79 40.42 31.58
CA GLU A 181 6.33 41.37 32.55
C GLU A 181 5.55 42.68 32.44
N THR A 182 5.14 43.25 33.58
CA THR A 182 4.43 44.53 33.64
C THR A 182 5.14 45.46 34.61
N SER A 183 5.43 46.68 34.17
CA SER A 183 6.05 47.72 35.01
C SER A 183 4.97 48.57 35.65
N ILE A 184 4.91 48.55 36.99
CA ILE A 184 3.97 49.34 37.80
C ILE A 184 4.79 50.25 38.71
N GLY A 185 4.99 51.51 38.28
CA GLY A 185 5.88 52.44 38.96
C GLY A 185 7.34 51.99 38.88
N ASN A 186 7.97 51.73 40.02
CA ASN A 186 9.35 51.22 40.11
C ASN A 186 9.42 49.68 40.26
N LEU A 187 8.29 48.98 40.19
CA LEU A 187 8.20 47.53 40.37
C LEU A 187 7.95 46.85 39.03
N THR A 188 8.56 45.67 38.84
CA THR A 188 8.27 44.77 37.73
C THR A 188 7.55 43.55 38.27
N GLU A 189 6.36 43.27 37.75
CA GLU A 189 5.57 42.09 38.05
C GLU A 189 5.69 41.09 36.89
N THR A 190 6.02 39.83 37.19
CA THR A 190 6.16 38.76 36.19
C THR A 190 5.07 37.73 36.37
N ALA A 191 4.26 37.51 35.34
CA ALA A 191 3.27 36.44 35.26
C ALA A 191 3.69 35.39 34.22
N VAL A 192 3.61 34.11 34.58
CA VAL A 192 3.95 32.98 33.70
C VAL A 192 2.72 32.09 33.53
N THR A 193 2.35 31.79 32.29
CA THR A 193 1.31 30.80 31.96
C THR A 193 1.82 29.78 30.95
N TYR A 194 1.11 28.64 30.85
CA TYR A 194 1.45 27.54 29.95
C TYR A 194 0.28 27.19 29.03
N PRO A 195 0.05 27.93 27.95
CA PRO A 195 -0.95 27.57 26.96
C PRO A 195 -0.61 26.23 26.30
N THR A 196 -1.62 25.39 26.12
CA THR A 196 -1.56 24.08 25.47
C THR A 196 -2.58 24.01 24.34
N GLU A 197 -2.26 23.27 23.30
CA GLU A 197 -3.17 22.91 22.22
C GLU A 197 -2.99 21.46 21.83
N ALA A 198 -4.10 20.78 21.53
CA ALA A 198 -4.10 19.43 20.99
C ALA A 198 -4.97 19.37 19.73
N ILE A 199 -4.48 18.70 18.70
CA ILE A 199 -5.18 18.45 17.44
C ILE A 199 -5.11 16.98 17.06
N THR A 200 -6.17 16.47 16.44
CA THR A 200 -6.25 15.09 15.95
C THR A 200 -6.36 15.14 14.43
N VAL A 201 -5.40 14.52 13.75
CA VAL A 201 -5.33 14.47 12.28
C VAL A 201 -5.44 13.03 11.79
N SER A 202 -5.95 12.83 10.57
CA SER A 202 -6.17 11.49 10.04
C SER A 202 -6.12 11.38 8.52
N ASP A 203 -5.86 10.16 8.04
CA ASP A 203 -5.97 9.77 6.63
C ASP A 203 -6.50 8.34 6.52
N SER A 204 -7.20 8.04 5.42
CA SER A 204 -7.99 6.82 5.25
C SER A 204 -7.80 6.19 3.88
N VAL A 205 -7.87 4.86 3.84
CA VAL A 205 -7.85 4.09 2.60
C VAL A 205 -8.89 2.97 2.61
N ASP A 206 -9.67 2.89 1.54
CA ASP A 206 -10.59 1.78 1.33
C ASP A 206 -9.83 0.53 0.88
N ILE A 207 -10.11 -0.58 1.54
CA ILE A 207 -9.46 -1.87 1.33
C ILE A 207 -10.49 -2.98 1.13
N GLU A 208 -10.03 -4.08 0.54
CA GLU A 208 -10.72 -5.36 0.62
C GLU A 208 -9.87 -6.39 1.38
N VAL A 209 -10.35 -6.86 2.53
CA VAL A 209 -9.66 -7.91 3.28
C VAL A 209 -9.65 -9.19 2.45
N TYR A 210 -8.46 -9.67 2.11
CA TYR A 210 -8.26 -10.78 1.21
C TYR A 210 -8.11 -12.10 1.97
N ASN A 211 -9.26 -12.62 2.44
CA ASN A 211 -9.35 -13.94 3.06
C ASN A 211 -9.75 -14.99 2.01
N LEU A 212 -8.77 -15.78 1.55
CA LEU A 212 -8.94 -16.75 0.47
C LEU A 212 -9.64 -18.03 0.96
N ARG A 213 -10.71 -18.44 0.26
CA ARG A 213 -11.46 -19.69 0.52
C ARG A 213 -11.75 -20.45 -0.77
N ALA A 214 -11.21 -21.65 -0.93
CA ALA A 214 -11.39 -22.43 -2.15
C ALA A 214 -12.12 -23.75 -1.89
N TYR A 215 -12.77 -24.26 -2.93
CA TYR A 215 -13.46 -25.56 -2.91
C TYR A 215 -12.89 -26.46 -4.00
N SER A 216 -12.72 -27.75 -3.68
CA SER A 216 -12.18 -28.75 -4.60
C SER A 216 -13.18 -29.86 -4.89
N TYR A 217 -13.24 -30.28 -6.16
CA TYR A 217 -13.97 -31.46 -6.64
C TYR A 217 -12.99 -32.40 -7.33
N TYR A 218 -13.17 -33.71 -7.17
CA TYR A 218 -12.26 -34.72 -7.70
C TYR A 218 -12.99 -35.67 -8.65
N ALA A 219 -12.27 -36.14 -9.66
CA ALA A 219 -12.72 -37.19 -10.56
C ALA A 219 -11.63 -38.26 -10.70
N ALA A 220 -12.06 -39.51 -10.86
CA ALA A 220 -11.20 -40.62 -11.26
C ALA A 220 -11.65 -41.10 -12.64
N TYR A 221 -10.71 -41.21 -13.57
CA TYR A 221 -10.99 -41.64 -14.93
C TYR A 221 -10.73 -43.14 -15.10
N PRO A 222 -11.45 -43.84 -16.00
CA PRO A 222 -11.30 -45.29 -16.18
C PRO A 222 -9.90 -45.77 -16.60
N ASP A 223 -9.10 -44.89 -17.17
CA ASP A 223 -7.72 -45.13 -17.62
C ASP A 223 -6.67 -44.95 -16.51
N GLY A 224 -7.10 -44.61 -15.29
CA GLY A 224 -6.24 -44.53 -14.10
C GLY A 224 -5.83 -43.10 -13.71
N ASP A 225 -6.06 -42.12 -14.58
CA ASP A 225 -5.76 -40.72 -14.30
C ASP A 225 -6.81 -40.10 -13.36
N THR A 226 -6.46 -38.94 -12.81
CA THR A 226 -7.31 -38.18 -11.91
C THR A 226 -7.59 -36.78 -12.45
N GLY A 227 -8.68 -36.18 -11.96
CA GLY A 227 -9.04 -34.80 -12.23
C GLY A 227 -9.29 -34.05 -10.94
N VAL A 228 -8.96 -32.76 -10.94
CA VAL A 228 -9.34 -31.83 -9.88
C VAL A 228 -9.88 -30.54 -10.47
N ALA A 229 -11.00 -30.06 -9.93
CA ALA A 229 -11.56 -28.76 -10.22
C ALA A 229 -11.54 -27.91 -8.95
N ILE A 230 -10.93 -26.73 -9.03
CA ILE A 230 -10.86 -25.76 -7.94
C ILE A 230 -11.77 -24.58 -8.27
N PHE A 231 -12.58 -24.14 -7.30
CA PHE A 231 -13.44 -22.98 -7.41
C PHE A 231 -13.16 -21.95 -6.31
N GLN A 232 -13.01 -20.69 -6.72
CA GLN A 232 -12.87 -19.49 -5.90
C GLN A 232 -13.33 -18.28 -6.74
N SER A 233 -14.31 -17.52 -6.26
CA SER A 233 -14.87 -16.37 -6.97
C SER A 233 -13.99 -15.12 -6.98
N ARG A 234 -13.09 -14.96 -5.99
CA ARG A 234 -12.14 -13.83 -5.95
C ARG A 234 -10.93 -14.09 -6.85
N PRO A 235 -10.26 -13.04 -7.38
CA PRO A 235 -8.98 -13.21 -8.08
C PRO A 235 -8.03 -14.08 -7.28
N TRP A 236 -7.37 -15.06 -7.89
CA TRP A 236 -6.44 -15.97 -7.22
C TRP A 236 -5.33 -16.36 -8.19
N GLN A 237 -4.12 -16.60 -7.67
CA GLN A 237 -2.97 -16.88 -8.52
C GLN A 237 -3.13 -18.26 -9.18
N GLY A 238 -3.45 -19.30 -8.42
CA GLY A 238 -3.41 -20.67 -8.90
C GLY A 238 -3.33 -21.67 -7.76
N TYR A 239 -2.90 -22.89 -8.07
CA TYR A 239 -2.74 -23.96 -7.10
C TYR A 239 -1.59 -24.90 -7.44
N THR A 240 -1.06 -25.57 -6.42
CA THR A 240 -0.07 -26.64 -6.51
C THR A 240 -0.75 -28.00 -6.36
N LEU A 241 -0.35 -28.98 -7.16
CA LEU A 241 -0.93 -30.34 -7.16
C LEU A 241 -0.08 -31.35 -6.37
N THR A 242 1.17 -31.02 -6.10
CA THR A 242 2.17 -31.91 -5.48
C THR A 242 2.90 -31.17 -4.36
N GLU A 243 3.38 -31.91 -3.35
CA GLU A 243 4.07 -31.35 -2.18
C GLU A 243 5.36 -30.60 -2.56
N ASP A 244 6.10 -31.14 -3.53
CA ASP A 244 7.33 -30.54 -4.05
C ASP A 244 7.08 -29.30 -4.93
N GLY A 245 5.82 -28.98 -5.23
CA GLY A 245 5.43 -27.89 -6.13
C GLY A 245 5.86 -28.11 -7.58
N GLY A 246 6.21 -29.34 -7.96
CA GLY A 246 6.61 -29.71 -9.32
C GLY A 246 5.49 -29.52 -10.34
N SER A 247 4.24 -29.76 -9.92
CA SER A 247 3.05 -29.56 -10.75
C SER A 247 2.20 -28.40 -10.23
N THR A 248 1.99 -27.38 -11.06
CA THR A 248 1.22 -26.19 -10.69
C THR A 248 0.30 -25.74 -11.81
N VAL A 249 -0.79 -25.10 -11.43
CA VAL A 249 -1.76 -24.55 -12.36
C VAL A 249 -2.07 -23.13 -11.96
N ARG A 250 -1.95 -22.19 -12.90
CA ARG A 250 -2.19 -20.77 -12.69
C ARG A 250 -3.42 -20.34 -13.46
N GLY A 251 -4.21 -19.45 -12.85
CA GLY A 251 -5.23 -18.68 -13.56
C GLY A 251 -4.63 -17.62 -14.48
N VAL A 252 -5.48 -16.67 -14.90
CA VAL A 252 -5.12 -15.57 -15.81
C VAL A 252 -4.21 -14.51 -15.17
N TRP A 253 -4.07 -14.49 -13.85
CA TRP A 253 -3.44 -13.39 -13.13
C TRP A 253 -1.91 -13.39 -13.22
N ARG A 254 -1.35 -12.24 -13.56
CA ARG A 254 0.08 -11.90 -13.45
C ARG A 254 0.26 -10.65 -12.61
N PHE A 255 1.50 -10.37 -12.24
CA PHE A 255 1.82 -9.30 -11.32
C PHE A 255 2.92 -8.39 -11.86
N TYR A 256 2.86 -7.11 -11.53
CA TYR A 256 3.98 -6.18 -11.64
C TYR A 256 4.06 -5.37 -10.34
N THR A 257 5.13 -4.59 -10.18
CA THR A 257 5.26 -3.66 -9.05
C THR A 257 5.36 -2.24 -9.56
N ALA A 258 4.67 -1.31 -8.92
CA ALA A 258 4.75 0.11 -9.22
C ALA A 258 4.77 0.91 -7.92
N ARG A 259 5.50 2.03 -7.93
CA ARG A 259 5.49 3.00 -6.84
C ARG A 259 4.24 3.88 -6.89
N ASP A 260 3.83 4.42 -5.75
CA ASP A 260 2.82 5.48 -5.69
C ASP A 260 3.46 6.82 -6.07
N PRO A 261 3.13 7.42 -7.23
CA PRO A 261 3.75 8.67 -7.67
C PRO A 261 3.36 9.88 -6.81
N ARG A 262 2.33 9.77 -5.96
CA ARG A 262 1.91 10.86 -5.06
C ARG A 262 2.93 11.12 -3.93
N TRP A 263 3.92 10.24 -3.81
CA TRP A 263 5.05 10.35 -2.89
C TRP A 263 6.35 10.75 -3.59
N ASP A 264 6.35 11.09 -4.88
CA ASP A 264 7.57 11.47 -5.61
C ASP A 264 8.16 12.79 -5.12
N THR A 265 7.30 13.69 -4.67
CA THR A 265 7.63 15.01 -4.15
C THR A 265 7.04 15.17 -2.76
N LEU A 266 7.78 15.89 -1.92
CA LEU A 266 7.31 16.37 -0.63
C LEU A 266 7.40 17.89 -0.63
N VAL A 267 6.56 18.54 0.16
CA VAL A 267 6.64 19.96 0.46
C VAL A 267 7.31 20.09 1.82
N ARG A 268 8.32 20.94 1.89
CA ARG A 268 8.93 21.40 3.14
C ARG A 268 8.42 22.80 3.42
N ALA A 269 7.67 22.98 4.49
CA ALA A 269 7.10 24.27 4.88
C ALA A 269 7.75 24.84 6.13
N THR A 270 7.92 26.16 6.14
CA THR A 270 8.39 26.97 7.26
C THR A 270 7.40 28.12 7.45
N GLU A 271 7.55 28.92 8.50
CA GLU A 271 6.68 30.10 8.71
C GLU A 271 6.63 31.03 7.48
N ALA A 272 7.74 31.17 6.73
CA ALA A 272 7.85 32.14 5.66
C ALA A 272 7.72 31.56 4.24
N ASN A 273 8.03 30.28 4.05
CA ASN A 273 8.18 29.68 2.72
C ASN A 273 7.81 28.20 2.71
N GLU A 274 7.34 27.77 1.54
CA GLU A 274 7.21 26.37 1.15
C GLU A 274 8.19 26.06 0.03
N THR A 275 8.74 24.85 0.01
CA THR A 275 9.62 24.39 -1.06
C THR A 275 9.37 22.92 -1.36
N GLU A 276 9.13 22.63 -2.63
CA GLU A 276 9.04 21.26 -3.13
C GLU A 276 10.43 20.61 -3.15
N ILE A 277 10.52 19.40 -2.61
CA ILE A 277 11.72 18.57 -2.57
C ILE A 277 11.39 17.19 -3.15
N GLN A 278 12.39 16.54 -3.75
CA GLN A 278 12.24 15.14 -4.17
C GLN A 278 12.18 14.24 -2.94
N SER A 279 11.31 13.24 -2.98
CA SER A 279 11.23 12.21 -1.95
C SER A 279 12.21 11.08 -2.24
N ASP A 280 12.98 10.70 -1.22
CA ASP A 280 13.75 9.46 -1.24
C ASP A 280 12.93 8.25 -0.75
N ALA A 281 11.71 8.49 -0.24
CA ALA A 281 10.84 7.47 0.30
C ALA A 281 9.65 7.20 -0.64
N LEU A 282 9.72 6.09 -1.40
CA LEU A 282 8.73 5.78 -2.45
C LEU A 282 8.01 4.47 -2.14
N PRO A 283 6.75 4.50 -1.66
CA PRO A 283 6.02 3.28 -1.36
C PRO A 283 5.70 2.52 -2.65
N VAL A 284 5.95 1.21 -2.65
CA VAL A 284 5.77 0.32 -3.80
C VAL A 284 4.69 -0.70 -3.52
N TYR A 285 3.77 -0.88 -4.47
CA TYR A 285 2.68 -1.83 -4.40
C TYR A 285 2.82 -2.94 -5.44
N VAL A 286 2.25 -4.11 -5.14
CA VAL A 286 2.01 -5.16 -6.13
C VAL A 286 0.71 -4.84 -6.86
N HIS A 287 0.71 -5.03 -8.17
CA HIS A 287 -0.46 -4.88 -9.02
C HIS A 287 -0.75 -6.20 -9.71
N ALA A 288 -1.98 -6.70 -9.59
CA ALA A 288 -2.44 -7.90 -10.28
C ALA A 288 -3.25 -7.51 -11.53
N TYR A 289 -3.00 -8.17 -12.65
CA TYR A 289 -3.72 -7.92 -13.90
C TYR A 289 -3.99 -9.24 -14.65
N PRO A 290 -5.09 -9.33 -15.42
CA PRO A 290 -5.37 -10.47 -16.27
C PRO A 290 -4.48 -10.45 -17.51
N SER A 291 -3.67 -11.49 -17.68
CA SER A 291 -2.72 -11.59 -18.78
C SER A 291 -3.35 -12.18 -20.05
N ARG A 292 -2.96 -11.66 -21.21
CA ARG A 292 -3.28 -12.25 -22.53
C ARG A 292 -2.81 -13.69 -22.71
N ILE A 293 -1.84 -14.14 -21.91
CA ILE A 293 -1.33 -15.53 -21.96
C ILE A 293 -2.40 -16.54 -21.49
N GLY A 294 -3.36 -16.11 -20.67
CA GLY A 294 -4.39 -16.97 -20.10
C GLY A 294 -3.89 -17.93 -19.00
N PRO A 295 -4.74 -18.87 -18.57
CA PRO A 295 -4.37 -19.91 -17.61
C PRO A 295 -3.24 -20.81 -18.13
N ARG A 296 -2.40 -21.31 -17.22
CA ARG A 296 -1.23 -22.14 -17.58
C ARG A 296 -0.98 -23.25 -16.57
N ALA A 297 -0.66 -24.42 -17.08
CA ALA A 297 -0.17 -25.55 -16.31
C ALA A 297 1.36 -25.70 -16.46
N GLN A 298 2.01 -26.16 -15.39
CA GLN A 298 3.42 -26.53 -15.35
C GLN A 298 3.58 -27.91 -14.70
N PRO A 299 4.52 -28.75 -15.15
CA PRO A 299 5.40 -28.55 -16.31
C PRO A 299 4.62 -28.59 -17.64
N ILE A 300 5.16 -27.96 -18.70
CA ILE A 300 4.47 -27.89 -20.01
C ILE A 300 4.39 -29.27 -20.67
N ARG A 301 5.38 -30.13 -20.43
CA ARG A 301 5.42 -31.51 -20.91
C ARG A 301 5.23 -32.44 -19.72
N ASN A 302 4.36 -33.43 -19.88
CA ASN A 302 4.06 -34.43 -18.85
C ASN A 302 3.55 -33.81 -17.53
N GLY A 303 2.87 -32.66 -17.64
CA GLY A 303 2.23 -31.99 -16.51
C GLY A 303 0.71 -32.00 -16.66
N PRO A 304 0.00 -31.37 -15.71
CA PRO A 304 -1.46 -31.34 -15.73
C PRO A 304 -1.99 -30.68 -17.00
N THR A 305 -3.08 -31.22 -17.54
CA THR A 305 -3.78 -30.66 -18.71
C THR A 305 -5.00 -29.88 -18.24
N ILE A 306 -5.10 -28.60 -18.61
CA ILE A 306 -6.29 -27.78 -18.33
C ILE A 306 -7.44 -28.27 -19.20
N LEU A 307 -8.52 -28.70 -18.54
CA LEU A 307 -9.73 -29.18 -19.19
C LEU A 307 -10.72 -28.05 -19.46
N ASP A 308 -10.91 -27.19 -18.47
CA ASP A 308 -11.88 -26.10 -18.53
C ASP A 308 -11.52 -24.97 -17.55
N SER A 309 -12.04 -23.78 -17.84
CA SER A 309 -11.94 -22.60 -16.98
C SER A 309 -13.27 -21.86 -16.94
N TRP A 310 -13.74 -21.55 -15.73
CA TRP A 310 -15.02 -20.87 -15.52
C TRP A 310 -14.82 -19.47 -14.98
N GLY A 311 -15.74 -18.57 -15.33
CA GLY A 311 -15.77 -17.20 -14.84
C GLY A 311 -16.94 -16.41 -15.42
N ARG A 312 -17.12 -15.18 -14.95
CA ARG A 312 -18.05 -14.22 -15.53
C ARG A 312 -17.27 -13.23 -16.38
N GLU A 313 -17.66 -13.07 -17.64
CA GLU A 313 -17.04 -12.12 -18.56
C GLU A 313 -17.00 -10.71 -17.95
N ARG A 314 -15.84 -10.06 -18.10
CA ARG A 314 -15.53 -8.69 -17.64
C ARG A 314 -14.95 -7.88 -18.79
N THR A 315 -15.08 -6.56 -18.71
CA THR A 315 -14.42 -5.67 -19.67
C THR A 315 -12.92 -5.56 -19.40
N SER A 316 -12.13 -5.18 -20.41
CA SER A 316 -10.68 -5.02 -20.25
C SER A 316 -10.35 -4.00 -19.15
N PRO A 317 -9.39 -4.29 -18.26
CA PRO A 317 -8.91 -3.34 -17.27
C PRO A 317 -7.78 -2.44 -17.81
N LEU A 318 -7.42 -2.51 -19.10
CA LEU A 318 -6.35 -1.72 -19.70
C LEU A 318 -6.41 -0.22 -19.32
N PRO A 319 -7.59 0.46 -19.31
CA PRO A 319 -7.66 1.88 -18.93
C PRO A 319 -7.24 2.20 -17.48
N THR A 320 -7.13 1.18 -16.63
CA THR A 320 -6.72 1.34 -15.22
C THR A 320 -5.21 1.16 -15.03
N ILE A 321 -4.49 0.73 -16.07
CA ILE A 321 -3.03 0.57 -16.05
C ILE A 321 -2.43 1.85 -16.64
N PRO A 322 -1.51 2.53 -15.94
CA PRO A 322 -0.87 3.73 -16.48
C PRO A 322 -0.13 3.46 -17.78
N ASP A 323 -0.14 4.42 -18.71
CA ASP A 323 0.59 4.31 -20.00
C ASP A 323 2.11 4.17 -19.84
N THR A 324 2.63 4.49 -18.65
CA THR A 324 4.04 4.27 -18.28
C THR A 324 4.38 2.81 -17.98
N VAL A 325 3.37 1.96 -17.81
CA VAL A 325 3.50 0.53 -17.53
C VAL A 325 3.22 -0.27 -18.80
N SER A 326 4.20 -1.08 -19.21
CA SER A 326 4.10 -1.95 -20.38
C SER A 326 4.04 -3.43 -19.98
N VAL A 327 2.82 -3.95 -19.86
CA VAL A 327 2.54 -5.35 -19.50
C VAL A 327 1.53 -5.98 -20.45
N GLU A 328 1.57 -7.30 -20.58
CA GLU A 328 0.67 -8.07 -21.47
C GLU A 328 -0.75 -8.25 -20.90
N VAL A 329 -1.43 -7.15 -20.60
CA VAL A 329 -2.82 -7.13 -20.13
C VAL A 329 -3.78 -7.45 -21.28
N VAL A 330 -4.92 -8.08 -20.97
CA VAL A 330 -6.02 -8.26 -21.95
C VAL A 330 -6.57 -6.92 -22.43
N GLU A 331 -6.65 -6.71 -23.73
CA GLU A 331 -7.12 -5.46 -24.36
C GLU A 331 -8.63 -5.50 -24.68
N GLN A 332 -9.24 -6.69 -24.65
CA GLN A 332 -10.67 -6.92 -24.91
C GLN A 332 -11.33 -7.53 -23.67
N SER A 333 -12.64 -7.74 -23.74
CA SER A 333 -13.36 -8.50 -22.72
C SER A 333 -12.69 -9.85 -22.47
N TYR A 334 -12.71 -10.29 -21.22
CA TYR A 334 -12.02 -11.50 -20.79
C TYR A 334 -12.83 -12.22 -19.71
N THR A 335 -12.56 -13.52 -19.56
CA THR A 335 -13.16 -14.34 -18.50
C THR A 335 -12.11 -14.58 -17.41
N PRO A 336 -12.25 -14.00 -16.20
CA PRO A 336 -11.36 -14.29 -15.08
C PRO A 336 -11.51 -15.75 -14.67
N THR A 337 -10.46 -16.33 -14.09
CA THR A 337 -10.51 -17.71 -13.58
C THR A 337 -11.22 -17.73 -12.23
N TYR A 338 -12.51 -18.05 -12.19
CA TYR A 338 -13.25 -18.38 -10.96
C TYR A 338 -13.25 -19.87 -10.65
N GLY A 339 -13.07 -20.69 -11.69
CA GLY A 339 -12.81 -22.10 -11.52
C GLY A 339 -11.85 -22.60 -12.57
N LEU A 340 -11.10 -23.66 -12.24
CA LEU A 340 -10.15 -24.28 -13.15
C LEU A 340 -10.10 -25.77 -12.91
N ALA A 341 -10.38 -26.54 -13.96
CA ALA A 341 -10.28 -28.00 -13.93
C ALA A 341 -9.05 -28.47 -14.68
N VAL A 342 -8.34 -29.42 -14.08
CA VAL A 342 -7.22 -30.11 -14.70
C VAL A 342 -7.37 -31.62 -14.60
N ARG A 343 -6.76 -32.30 -15.57
CA ARG A 343 -6.49 -33.73 -15.57
C ARG A 343 -5.00 -33.96 -15.36
N THR A 344 -4.66 -34.93 -14.52
CA THR A 344 -3.28 -35.24 -14.14
C THR A 344 -3.18 -36.71 -13.73
N ASP A 345 -1.98 -37.29 -13.78
CA ASP A 345 -1.76 -38.69 -13.42
C ASP A 345 -2.14 -38.94 -11.95
N GLU A 346 -1.72 -38.05 -11.05
CA GLU A 346 -2.02 -38.11 -9.62
C GLU A 346 -2.30 -36.73 -9.03
N VAL A 347 -3.16 -36.67 -8.02
CA VAL A 347 -3.40 -35.49 -7.19
C VAL A 347 -3.12 -35.86 -5.74
N ASP A 348 -2.11 -35.21 -5.15
CA ASP A 348 -1.89 -35.26 -3.72
C ASP A 348 -2.86 -34.28 -3.04
N ARG A 349 -3.90 -34.83 -2.41
CA ARG A 349 -4.98 -34.05 -1.78
C ARG A 349 -4.49 -33.28 -0.56
N ASP A 350 -3.49 -33.79 0.15
CA ASP A 350 -2.97 -33.17 1.38
C ASP A 350 -1.98 -32.04 1.05
N ALA A 351 -1.29 -32.17 -0.09
CA ALA A 351 -0.41 -31.14 -0.64
C ALA A 351 -1.13 -30.06 -1.48
N LEU A 352 -2.41 -30.24 -1.79
CA LEU A 352 -3.16 -29.29 -2.60
C LEU A 352 -3.29 -27.94 -1.87
N ARG A 353 -2.68 -26.90 -2.44
CA ARG A 353 -2.73 -25.52 -1.91
C ARG A 353 -3.13 -24.55 -2.98
N VAL A 354 -4.08 -23.68 -2.63
CA VAL A 354 -4.52 -22.56 -3.47
C VAL A 354 -3.77 -21.31 -3.04
N SER A 355 -3.11 -20.66 -3.98
CA SER A 355 -2.39 -19.41 -3.76
C SER A 355 -3.19 -18.21 -4.25
N GLY A 356 -3.25 -17.19 -3.41
CA GLY A 356 -3.96 -15.96 -3.69
C GLY A 356 -3.15 -14.93 -4.48
N ILE A 357 -3.80 -13.80 -4.79
CA ILE A 357 -3.14 -12.63 -5.40
C ILE A 357 -2.43 -11.73 -4.38
N VAL A 358 -2.73 -11.85 -3.09
CA VAL A 358 -1.97 -11.18 -2.02
C VAL A 358 -0.91 -12.13 -1.50
N ARG A 359 0.33 -11.64 -1.42
CA ARG A 359 1.47 -12.45 -0.96
C ARG A 359 1.22 -13.02 0.44
N GLY A 360 1.49 -14.32 0.60
CA GLY A 360 1.35 -15.01 1.88
C GLY A 360 -0.06 -15.50 2.19
N VAL A 361 -1.06 -15.09 1.42
CA VAL A 361 -2.43 -15.60 1.56
C VAL A 361 -2.61 -16.85 0.70
N ASN A 362 -2.71 -17.99 1.37
CA ASN A 362 -2.98 -19.29 0.77
C ASN A 362 -4.19 -19.94 1.46
N ALA A 363 -4.81 -20.91 0.78
CA ALA A 363 -5.91 -21.68 1.32
C ALA A 363 -5.73 -23.18 1.03
N THR A 364 -6.07 -24.00 2.01
CA THR A 364 -6.38 -25.41 1.77
C THR A 364 -7.80 -25.46 1.22
N PRO A 365 -8.05 -26.05 0.05
CA PRO A 365 -9.40 -26.14 -0.46
C PRO A 365 -10.23 -27.12 0.37
N VAL A 366 -11.50 -26.78 0.58
CA VAL A 366 -12.47 -27.66 1.24
C VAL A 366 -13.00 -28.65 0.20
N VAL A 367 -12.95 -29.94 0.50
CA VAL A 367 -13.55 -30.97 -0.36
C VAL A 367 -15.07 -30.80 -0.35
N SER A 368 -15.66 -30.72 -1.53
CA SER A 368 -17.10 -30.60 -1.68
C SER A 368 -17.69 -31.93 -2.12
N ASP A 369 -18.59 -32.47 -1.29
CA ASP A 369 -19.30 -33.75 -1.52
C ASP A 369 -20.65 -33.50 -2.23
N VAL A 370 -20.62 -32.91 -3.43
CA VAL A 370 -21.85 -32.73 -4.24
C VAL A 370 -22.05 -33.89 -5.19
#